data_AF-A0A7X9ALW6-F1
#
_entry.id   AF-A0A7X9ALW6-F1
#
_cell.length_a   1.000
_cell.length_b   1.000
_cell.length_c   1.000
_cell.angle_alpha   90.00
_cell.angle_beta   90.00
_cell.angle_gamma   90.00
#
_symmetry.space_group_name_H-M   'P 1'
#
loop_
_entity.id
_entity.type
_entity.pdbx_description
1 polymer ?
#
loop_
_entity_poly.entity_id
_entity_poly.type
_entity_poly.pdbx_seq_one_letter_code
_entity_poly.pdbx_strand_id
1 'polypeptide(L)' 'MATKKAIVTGNYTNVKFHPLGGVDKELKDILSDFKVEFTENYDRFKINSLSQYDLCVSYTEDMLNDE' A
#
# COMPACT_ATOMS: atom_id res chain seq x y z
N MET A 1 -21.39 -11.28 -6.00
CA MET A 1 -20.87 -10.44 -4.90
C MET A 1 -19.82 -9.51 -5.48
N ALA A 2 -19.77 -8.24 -5.07
CA ALA A 2 -18.70 -7.34 -5.50
C ALA A 2 -17.35 -7.82 -4.91
N THR A 3 -16.29 -7.82 -5.71
CA THR A 3 -14.94 -8.14 -5.24
C THR A 3 -14.48 -7.04 -4.27
N LYS A 4 -14.05 -7.43 -3.07
CA LYS A 4 -13.52 -6.49 -2.08
C LYS A 4 -12.24 -5.84 -2.60
N LYS A 5 -12.05 -4.54 -2.39
CA LYS A 5 -10.87 -3.79 -2.82
C LYS A 5 -10.02 -3.40 -1.61
N ALA A 6 -8.72 -3.58 -1.73
CA ALA A 6 -7.74 -3.11 -0.75
C ALA A 6 -6.73 -2.18 -1.41
N ILE A 7 -6.28 -1.17 -0.67
CA ILE A 7 -5.14 -0.33 -1.05
C ILE A 7 -4.04 -0.46 -0.01
N VAL A 8 -2.81 -0.64 -0.48
CA VAL A 8 -1.60 -0.68 0.32
C VAL A 8 -0.71 0.47 -0.13
N THR A 9 -0.38 1.36 0.80
CA THR A 9 0.55 2.46 0.56
C THR A 9 1.87 2.16 1.23
N GLY A 10 2.97 2.32 0.51
CA GLY A 10 4.32 2.09 1.02
C GLY A 10 5.35 2.45 -0.03
N ASN A 11 6.62 2.42 0.34
CA ASN A 11 7.73 2.87 -0.51
C ASN A 11 8.48 1.66 -1.07
N TYR A 12 8.59 1.54 -2.39
CA TYR A 12 9.47 0.56 -3.03
C TYR A 12 10.91 1.06 -3.07
N THR A 13 11.09 2.38 -3.13
CA THR A 13 12.40 3.03 -3.24
C THR A 13 12.58 4.11 -2.19
N ASN A 14 13.82 4.59 -2.03
CA ASN A 14 14.18 5.68 -1.13
C ASN A 14 13.85 5.44 0.37
N VAL A 15 13.97 4.19 0.81
CA VAL A 15 13.78 3.77 2.21
C VAL A 15 14.90 2.81 2.62
N LYS A 16 15.22 2.75 3.91
CA LYS A 16 16.38 2.01 4.41
C LYS A 16 16.02 0.66 5.01
N PHE A 17 14.87 0.55 5.67
CA PHE A 17 14.58 -0.58 6.54
C PHE A 17 13.40 -1.43 6.10
N HIS A 18 12.39 -0.83 5.48
CA HIS A 18 11.08 -1.40 5.17
C HIS A 18 10.67 -1.10 3.72
N PRO A 19 11.49 -1.50 2.73
CA PRO A 19 11.03 -1.45 1.34
C PRO A 19 9.78 -2.33 1.19
N LEU A 20 8.77 -1.80 0.50
CA LEU A 20 7.55 -2.52 0.15
C LEU A 20 7.85 -3.71 -0.77
N GLY A 21 8.93 -3.64 -1.55
CA GLY A 21 9.37 -4.74 -2.40
C GLY A 21 9.69 -6.00 -1.60
N GLY A 22 8.98 -7.09 -1.87
CA GLY A 22 9.03 -8.34 -1.11
C GLY A 22 7.83 -8.49 -0.18
N VAL A 23 7.52 -7.45 0.60
CA VAL A 23 6.34 -7.41 1.49
C VAL A 23 5.05 -7.36 0.67
N ASP A 24 5.07 -6.70 -0.48
CA ASP A 24 3.99 -6.67 -1.45
C ASP A 24 3.51 -8.08 -1.86
N LYS A 25 4.43 -9.04 -2.02
CA LYS A 25 4.10 -10.43 -2.35
C LYS A 25 3.37 -11.13 -1.20
N GLU A 26 3.90 -11.01 0.01
CA GLU A 26 3.28 -11.59 1.21
C GLU A 26 1.90 -10.98 1.46
N LEU A 27 1.76 -9.66 1.33
CA LEU A 27 0.48 -8.98 1.47
C LEU A 27 -0.53 -9.41 0.39
N LYS A 28 -0.06 -9.64 -0.84
CA LYS A 28 -0.93 -10.14 -1.92
C LYS A 28 -1.47 -11.53 -1.61
N ASP A 29 -0.65 -12.40 -1.02
CA ASP A 29 -1.06 -13.75 -0.64
C ASP A 29 -1.98 -13.76 0.60
N ILE A 30 -1.66 -12.97 1.63
CA ILE A 30 -2.50 -12.80 2.82
C ILE A 30 -3.88 -12.22 2.45
N LEU A 31 -3.90 -11.28 1.50
CA LEU A 31 -5.11 -10.59 1.04
C LEU A 31 -5.66 -11.21 -0.26
N SER A 32 -5.53 -12.53 -0.45
CA SER A 32 -5.96 -13.23 -1.66
C SER A 32 -7.44 -13.01 -2.01
N ASP A 33 -8.27 -12.71 -1.02
CA ASP A 33 -9.71 -12.45 -1.18
C ASP A 33 -10.03 -11.00 -1.62
N PHE A 34 -9.01 -10.15 -1.73
CA PHE A 34 -9.13 -8.76 -2.14
C PHE A 34 -8.48 -8.54 -3.52
N LYS A 35 -9.05 -7.61 -4.28
CA LYS A 35 -8.32 -6.92 -5.34
C LYS A 35 -7.42 -5.87 -4.69
N VAL A 36 -6.15 -6.20 -4.52
CA VAL A 36 -5.15 -5.33 -3.88
C VAL A 36 -4.50 -4.39 -4.90
N GLU A 37 -4.43 -3.12 -4.55
CA GLU A 37 -3.65 -2.09 -5.25
C GLU A 37 -2.49 -1.63 -4.37
N PHE A 38 -1.27 -1.65 -4.90
CA PHE A 38 -0.08 -1.14 -4.22
C PHE A 38 0.31 0.21 -4.83
N THR A 39 0.69 1.18 -4.00
CA THR A 39 1.07 2.51 -4.47
C THR A 39 2.09 3.20 -3.57
N GLU A 40 3.00 3.97 -4.18
CA GLU A 40 3.87 4.93 -3.47
C GLU A 40 3.23 6.33 -3.39
N ASN A 41 2.05 6.52 -3.99
CA ASN A 41 1.37 7.81 -4.04
C ASN A 41 0.50 8.03 -2.80
N TYR A 42 1.03 8.73 -1.81
CA TYR A 42 0.33 9.05 -0.56
C TYR A 42 -0.93 9.91 -0.75
N ASP A 43 -1.11 10.62 -1.87
CA ASP A 43 -2.36 11.33 -2.14
C ASP A 43 -3.56 10.39 -2.28
N ARG A 44 -3.31 9.09 -2.53
CA ARG A 44 -4.32 8.05 -2.55
C ARG A 44 -4.96 7.78 -1.19
N PHE A 45 -4.36 8.24 -0.09
CA PHE A 45 -4.91 8.15 1.27
C PHE A 45 -5.89 9.28 1.63
N LYS A 46 -6.19 10.18 0.69
CA LYS A 46 -7.25 11.18 0.89
C LYS A 46 -8.62 10.52 0.91
N ILE A 47 -9.54 11.07 1.71
CA ILE A 47 -10.87 10.48 1.96
C ILE A 47 -11.67 10.15 0.68
N ASN A 48 -11.61 11.04 -0.33
CA ASN A 48 -12.30 10.84 -1.60
C ASN A 48 -11.74 9.68 -2.41
N SER A 49 -10.45 9.37 -2.25
CA SER A 49 -9.77 8.27 -2.91
C SER A 49 -10.03 6.95 -2.17
N LEU A 50 -10.04 6.98 -0.83
CA LEU A 50 -10.21 5.79 0.03
C LEU A 50 -11.64 5.26 0.07
N SER A 51 -12.65 6.09 -0.19
CA SER A 51 -14.07 5.72 -0.11
C SER A 51 -14.48 4.53 -1.01
N GLN A 52 -13.67 4.19 -2.00
CA GLN A 52 -13.88 3.06 -2.91
C GLN A 52 -13.23 1.75 -2.45
N TYR A 53 -12.47 1.76 -1.34
CA TYR A 53 -11.76 0.60 -0.81
C TYR A 53 -12.41 0.10 0.47
N ASP A 54 -12.48 -1.21 0.62
CA ASP A 54 -12.99 -1.87 1.82
C ASP A 54 -11.89 -1.99 2.91
N LEU A 55 -10.62 -1.91 2.51
CA LEU A 55 -9.45 -2.02 3.37
C LEU A 55 -8.35 -1.05 2.91
N CYS A 56 -7.67 -0.47 3.90
CA CYS A 56 -6.56 0.44 3.72
C CYS A 56 -5.40 -0.01 4.62
N VAL A 57 -4.22 -0.24 4.04
CA VAL A 57 -3.01 -0.67 4.74
C VAL A 57 -1.91 0.37 4.53
N SER A 58 -1.35 0.88 5.62
CA SER A 58 -0.20 1.79 5.59
C SER A 58 1.06 1.00 5.96
N TYR A 59 1.89 0.68 4.98
CA TYR A 59 3.22 0.06 5.14
C TYR A 59 4.30 1.09 4.79
N THR A 60 4.40 2.11 5.62
CA THR A 60 5.10 3.37 5.29
C THR A 60 6.29 3.57 6.23
N GLU A 61 7.42 4.00 5.69
CA GLU A 61 8.63 4.41 6.41
C GLU A 61 8.94 5.86 6.05
N ASP A 62 9.65 6.56 6.94
CA ASP A 62 10.25 7.85 6.59
C ASP A 62 11.24 7.66 5.44
N MET A 63 11.03 8.41 4.36
CA MET A 63 11.95 8.40 3.22
C MET A 63 13.31 8.93 3.63
N LEU A 64 14.36 8.38 3.03
CA LEU A 64 15.69 8.93 3.15
C LEU A 64 15.70 10.34 2.56
N ASN A 65 16.24 11.28 3.31
CA ASN A 65 16.54 12.61 2.78
C ASN A 65 17.90 12.52 2.08
N ASP A 66 18.05 13.28 0.99
CA ASP A 66 19.36 13.57 0.43
C ASP A 66 20.10 14.45 1.45
N GLU A 67 20.91 13.85 2.33
CA GLU A 67 21.86 14.57 3.21
C GLU A 67 22.94 15.28 2.39
#